data_AF-A0AA43ALA8-F1
#
_entry.id   AF-A0AA43ALA8-F1
#
_cell.length_a   1.000
_cell.length_b   1.000
_cell.length_c   1.000
_cell.angle_alpha   90.00
_cell.angle_beta   90.00
_cell.angle_gamma   90.00
#
_symmetry.space_group_name_H-M   'P 1'
#
loop_
_entity.id
_entity.type
_entity.pdbx_description
1 polymer ?
#
loop_
_entity_poly.entity_id
_entity_poly.type
_entity_poly.pdbx_seq_one_letter_code
_entity_poly.pdbx_strand_id
1 'polypeptide(L)'
;MPILFHDGKNEIYKAYSGGVAWNSDEIIAPGTPYTKWIKSHCNTEAFITGLFEAAMAIKPYAEAQMTLADYKSSDEISLIVLKGLHQWRKHPKGPGSIFGMHVTFGLDGYIWHVNALLDRNRQVGKFMGPCTRGESVTAKDHDGWTIVK
;
A
#
# COMPACT_ATOMS: atom_id res chain seq x y z
N MET A 1 4.51 -8.87 11.79
CA MET A 1 4.47 -7.53 11.16
C MET A 1 3.29 -6.75 11.70
N PRO A 2 3.52 -5.77 12.58
CA PRO A 2 2.59 -4.66 12.75
C PRO A 2 2.43 -3.92 11.41
N ILE A 3 1.18 -3.68 11.00
CA ILE A 3 0.87 -2.77 9.89
C ILE A 3 0.42 -1.46 10.50
N LEU A 4 1.17 -0.40 10.20
CA LEU A 4 0.89 0.96 10.60
C LEU A 4 0.20 1.70 9.47
N PHE A 5 -0.58 2.71 9.82
CA PHE A 5 -1.33 3.51 8.87
C PHE A 5 -0.96 4.99 9.02
N HIS A 6 -0.46 5.61 7.95
CA HIS A 6 0.00 6.99 7.98
C HIS A 6 -1.16 7.97 8.17
N ASP A 7 -1.10 8.82 9.19
CA ASP A 7 -2.16 9.74 9.57
C ASP A 7 -2.05 11.14 8.93
N GLY A 8 -1.00 11.39 8.13
CA GLY A 8 -0.72 12.69 7.52
C GLY A 8 0.20 13.59 8.35
N LYS A 9 0.53 13.23 9.59
CA LYS A 9 1.32 14.09 10.50
C LYS A 9 2.82 13.80 10.46
N ASN A 10 3.21 12.59 10.06
CA ASN A 10 4.62 12.21 10.00
C ASN A 10 5.33 12.93 8.84
N GLU A 11 6.25 13.84 9.17
CA GLU A 11 6.95 14.68 8.18
C GLU A 11 7.80 13.88 7.19
N ILE A 12 8.32 12.72 7.61
CA ILE A 12 9.15 11.82 6.79
C ILE A 12 8.47 11.44 5.47
N TYR A 13 7.17 11.18 5.53
CA TYR A 13 6.41 10.72 4.36
C TYR A 13 5.58 11.81 3.72
N LYS A 14 5.69 13.06 4.19
CA LYS A 14 4.83 14.17 3.77
C LYS A 14 4.95 14.47 2.28
N ALA A 15 6.15 14.36 1.70
CA ALA A 15 6.37 14.52 0.26
C ALA A 15 5.58 13.49 -0.56
N TYR A 16 5.41 12.28 -0.01
CA TYR A 16 4.72 11.18 -0.68
C TYR A 16 3.23 11.18 -0.40
N SER A 17 2.81 11.34 0.86
CA SER A 17 1.40 11.40 1.25
C SER A 17 0.74 12.73 0.92
N GLY A 18 1.49 13.78 0.61
CA GLY A 18 0.96 15.14 0.49
C GLY A 18 0.55 15.75 1.83
N GLY A 19 0.98 15.14 2.96
CA GLY A 19 0.60 15.58 4.30
C GLY A 19 -0.84 15.25 4.68
N VAL A 20 -1.45 14.27 4.02
CA VAL A 20 -2.80 13.80 4.36
C VAL A 20 -2.76 12.32 4.74
N ALA A 21 -3.81 11.88 5.43
CA ALA A 21 -3.94 10.48 5.86
C ALA A 21 -3.98 9.51 4.66
N TRP A 22 -3.50 8.29 4.90
CA TRP A 22 -3.38 7.21 3.91
C TRP A 22 -4.67 6.90 3.14
N ASN A 23 -5.84 7.16 3.73
CA ASN A 23 -7.17 6.95 3.16
C ASN A 23 -7.91 8.27 2.84
N SER A 24 -7.20 9.38 2.67
CA SER A 24 -7.78 10.67 2.27
C SER A 24 -8.41 10.60 0.88
N ASP A 25 -9.55 11.28 0.70
CA ASP A 25 -10.27 11.37 -0.58
C ASP A 25 -9.38 11.95 -1.69
N GLU A 26 -8.45 12.83 -1.32
CA GLU A 26 -7.47 13.48 -2.19
C GLU A 26 -6.47 12.50 -2.81
N ILE A 27 -6.27 11.33 -2.19
CA ILE A 27 -5.32 10.33 -2.66
C ILE A 27 -6.02 9.20 -3.41
N ILE A 28 -7.14 8.70 -2.90
CA ILE A 28 -7.79 7.44 -3.34
C ILE A 28 -8.11 7.46 -4.84
N ALA A 29 -8.98 8.37 -5.27
CA ALA A 29 -9.43 8.43 -6.65
C ALA A 29 -10.09 9.79 -6.92
N PRO A 30 -9.31 10.87 -7.04
CA PRO A 30 -9.86 12.22 -7.17
C PRO A 30 -10.87 12.31 -8.32
N GLY A 31 -12.07 12.83 -8.04
CA GLY A 31 -13.11 13.06 -9.04
C GLY A 31 -13.85 11.81 -9.56
N THR A 32 -13.66 10.64 -8.95
CA THR A 32 -14.41 9.42 -9.35
C THR A 32 -15.67 9.21 -8.49
N PRO A 33 -16.74 8.59 -9.03
CA PRO A 33 -17.93 8.25 -8.23
C PRO A 33 -17.66 7.14 -7.20
N TYR A 34 -16.51 6.48 -7.27
CA TYR A 34 -16.17 5.33 -6.42
C TYR A 34 -15.38 5.72 -5.17
N THR A 35 -14.89 6.96 -5.05
CA THR A 35 -14.01 7.40 -3.95
C THR A 35 -14.61 7.11 -2.58
N LYS A 36 -15.87 7.50 -2.35
CA LYS A 36 -16.58 7.24 -1.08
C LYS A 36 -16.72 5.76 -0.79
N TRP A 37 -17.03 4.96 -1.81
CA TRP A 37 -17.20 3.51 -1.67
C TRP A 37 -15.86 2.83 -1.35
N ILE A 38 -14.81 3.14 -2.11
CA ILE A 38 -13.45 2.61 -1.87
C ILE A 38 -12.98 2.99 -0.47
N LYS A 39 -13.16 4.25 -0.06
CA LYS A 39 -12.80 4.69 1.30
C LYS A 39 -13.50 3.88 2.38
N SER A 40 -14.82 3.71 2.26
CA SER A 40 -15.64 3.12 3.32
C SER A 40 -15.52 1.60 3.40
N HIS A 41 -15.17 0.91 2.31
CA HIS A 41 -15.20 -0.56 2.24
C HIS A 41 -13.84 -1.19 2.00
N CYS A 42 -12.91 -0.49 1.33
CA CYS A 42 -11.65 -1.08 0.86
C CYS A 42 -10.42 -0.38 1.43
N ASN A 43 -10.52 0.89 1.81
CA ASN A 43 -9.49 1.61 2.58
C ASN A 43 -9.90 1.71 4.05
N THR A 44 -10.22 0.55 4.63
CA THR A 44 -10.30 0.33 6.08
C THR A 44 -9.05 -0.43 6.53
N GLU A 45 -8.63 -0.25 7.78
CA GLU A 45 -7.45 -0.94 8.31
C GLU A 45 -7.59 -2.46 8.21
N ALA A 46 -8.79 -2.98 8.50
CA ALA A 46 -9.11 -4.40 8.40
C ALA A 46 -8.95 -4.94 6.96
N PHE A 47 -9.46 -4.22 5.96
CA PHE A 47 -9.37 -4.67 4.56
C PHE A 47 -7.93 -4.68 4.06
N ILE A 48 -7.17 -3.61 4.34
CA ILE A 48 -5.78 -3.49 3.90
C ILE A 48 -4.90 -4.50 4.62
N THR A 49 -5.12 -4.71 5.92
CA THR A 49 -4.43 -5.76 6.68
C THR A 49 -4.70 -7.13 6.07
N GLY A 50 -5.97 -7.45 5.79
CA GLY A 50 -6.35 -8.71 5.14
C GLY A 50 -5.71 -8.89 3.75
N LEU A 51 -5.55 -7.81 2.98
CA LEU A 51 -4.83 -7.86 1.70
C LEU A 51 -3.36 -8.24 1.88
N PHE A 52 -2.65 -7.60 2.81
CA PHE A 52 -1.25 -7.92 3.09
C PHE A 52 -1.08 -9.33 3.65
N GLU A 53 -1.99 -9.79 4.49
CA GLU A 53 -1.98 -11.15 5.02
C GLU A 53 -2.20 -12.20 3.93
N ALA A 54 -3.12 -11.95 3.00
CA ALA A 54 -3.35 -12.83 1.85
C ALA A 54 -2.19 -12.79 0.83
N ALA A 55 -1.34 -11.76 0.89
CA ALA A 55 -0.24 -11.51 -0.03
C ALA A 55 1.14 -11.95 0.49
N MET A 56 1.17 -12.82 1.50
CA MET A 56 2.41 -13.28 2.14
C MET A 56 3.44 -13.85 1.16
N ALA A 57 3.03 -14.44 0.03
CA ALA A 57 3.95 -14.97 -0.99
C ALA A 57 4.55 -13.91 -1.94
N ILE A 58 4.13 -12.65 -1.84
CA ILE A 58 4.62 -11.58 -2.72
C ILE A 58 6.03 -11.16 -2.31
N LYS A 59 6.89 -10.98 -3.31
CA LYS A 59 8.23 -10.45 -3.14
C LYS A 59 8.23 -8.91 -3.30
N PRO A 60 8.94 -8.15 -2.45
CA PRO A 60 9.06 -6.70 -2.61
C PRO A 60 9.73 -6.29 -3.93
N TYR A 61 10.63 -7.11 -4.48
CA TYR A 61 11.19 -6.93 -5.82
C TYR A 61 11.46 -8.29 -6.46
N ALA A 62 11.59 -8.34 -7.79
CA ALA A 62 11.68 -9.61 -8.54
C ALA A 62 12.87 -10.48 -8.10
N GLU A 63 13.99 -9.84 -7.77
CA GLU A 63 15.24 -10.47 -7.35
C GLU A 63 15.31 -10.70 -5.83
N ALA A 64 14.29 -10.29 -5.08
CA ALA A 64 14.28 -10.44 -3.62
C ALA A 64 14.29 -11.92 -3.24
N GLN A 65 15.09 -12.25 -2.24
CA GLN A 65 15.03 -13.57 -1.60
C GLN A 65 13.89 -13.65 -0.58
N MET A 66 13.53 -12.51 0.02
CA MET A 66 12.48 -12.41 1.03
C MET A 66 11.13 -12.02 0.41
N THR A 67 10.07 -12.55 0.98
CA THR A 67 8.67 -12.28 0.73
C THR A 67 8.10 -11.39 1.83
N LEU A 68 6.91 -10.82 1.62
CA LEU A 68 6.19 -10.09 2.69
C LEU A 68 5.93 -10.98 3.92
N ALA A 69 5.87 -12.30 3.78
CA ALA A 69 5.80 -13.24 4.89
C ALA A 69 7.05 -13.20 5.77
N ASP A 70 8.24 -13.10 5.18
CA ASP A 70 9.51 -13.17 5.91
C ASP A 70 9.71 -11.93 6.79
N TYR A 71 9.16 -10.80 6.36
CA TYR A 71 9.08 -9.59 7.19
C TYR A 71 8.06 -9.73 8.33
N LYS A 72 7.06 -10.63 8.22
CA LYS A 72 6.07 -10.85 9.27
C LYS A 72 6.64 -11.51 10.51
N SER A 73 7.67 -12.34 10.37
CA SER A 73 8.38 -12.99 11.47
C SER A 73 9.40 -12.09 12.17
N SER A 74 9.67 -10.88 11.68
CA SER A 74 10.56 -9.93 12.34
C SER A 74 9.78 -9.02 13.29
N ASP A 75 10.19 -9.00 14.56
CA ASP A 75 9.65 -8.09 15.59
C ASP A 75 10.18 -6.65 15.42
N GLU A 76 11.24 -6.46 14.62
CA GLU A 76 11.91 -5.17 14.42
C GLU A 76 11.41 -4.42 13.18
N ILE A 77 10.65 -5.09 12.30
CA ILE A 77 10.24 -4.52 11.01
C ILE A 77 8.73 -4.28 10.98
N SER A 78 8.35 -3.01 10.90
CA SER A 78 6.96 -2.60 10.67
C SER A 78 6.77 -2.12 9.23
N LEU A 79 5.62 -2.47 8.64
CA LEU A 79 5.17 -1.91 7.37
C LEU A 79 4.28 -0.71 7.66
N ILE A 80 4.49 0.41 6.97
CA ILE A 80 3.59 1.56 7.07
C ILE A 80 2.87 1.81 5.75
N VAL A 81 1.54 1.79 5.76
CA VAL A 81 0.72 2.16 4.61
C VAL A 81 0.71 3.68 4.50
N LEU A 82 1.35 4.19 3.45
CA LEU A 82 1.45 5.63 3.15
C LEU A 82 0.25 6.12 2.34
N LYS A 83 -0.21 5.27 1.41
CA LYS A 83 -1.43 5.45 0.62
C LYS A 83 -2.13 4.11 0.52
N GLY A 84 -3.41 4.06 0.85
CA GLY A 84 -4.25 2.89 0.63
C GLY A 84 -4.42 2.59 -0.86
N LEU A 85 -5.49 1.87 -1.22
CA LEU A 85 -5.87 1.67 -2.61
C LEU A 85 -6.10 3.03 -3.29
N HIS A 86 -5.25 3.34 -4.28
CA HIS A 86 -5.32 4.59 -5.01
C HIS A 86 -4.94 4.49 -6.49
N GLN A 87 -5.05 5.61 -7.21
CA GLN A 87 -4.95 5.73 -8.67
C GLN A 87 -5.83 4.72 -9.40
N TRP A 88 -7.13 4.88 -9.19
CA TRP A 88 -8.15 4.09 -9.85
C TRP A 88 -7.97 4.01 -11.37
N ARG A 89 -8.04 2.79 -11.91
CA ARG A 89 -8.15 2.53 -13.35
C ARG A 89 -9.22 1.46 -13.60
N LYS A 90 -10.09 1.69 -14.57
CA LYS A 90 -11.01 0.66 -15.05
C LYS A 90 -10.20 -0.49 -15.65
N HIS A 91 -10.47 -1.74 -15.25
CA HIS A 91 -9.75 -2.88 -15.81
C HIS A 91 -10.12 -3.05 -17.29
N PRO A 92 -9.16 -3.05 -18.23
CA PRO A 92 -9.44 -2.97 -19.67
C PRO A 92 -10.13 -4.21 -20.22
N LYS A 93 -10.01 -5.36 -19.53
CA LYS A 93 -10.56 -6.66 -19.93
C LYS A 93 -11.48 -7.30 -18.88
N GLY A 94 -11.90 -6.53 -17.87
CA GLY A 94 -12.70 -7.04 -16.75
C GLY A 94 -14.16 -6.58 -16.85
N PRO A 95 -15.10 -7.27 -16.18
CA PRO A 95 -16.42 -6.70 -15.95
C PRO A 95 -16.29 -5.31 -15.31
N GLY A 96 -17.25 -4.42 -15.56
CA GLY A 96 -17.20 -3.01 -15.12
C GLY A 96 -17.13 -2.78 -13.60
N SER A 97 -17.17 -3.86 -12.81
CA SER A 97 -16.95 -3.89 -11.37
C SER A 97 -15.50 -4.16 -10.96
N ILE A 98 -14.60 -4.50 -11.90
CA ILE A 98 -13.20 -4.77 -11.63
C ILE A 98 -12.35 -3.53 -11.90
N PHE A 99 -11.55 -3.17 -10.89
CA PHE A 99 -10.69 -2.00 -10.91
C PHE A 99 -9.24 -2.39 -10.65
N GLY A 100 -8.33 -1.82 -11.43
CA GLY A 100 -6.90 -1.82 -11.15
C GLY A 100 -6.55 -0.62 -10.28
N MET A 101 -5.81 -0.86 -9.21
CA MET A 101 -5.35 0.14 -8.25
C MET A 101 -3.95 -0.25 -7.76
N HIS A 102 -3.38 0.50 -6.83
CA HIS A 102 -2.20 0.06 -6.09
C HIS A 102 -2.20 0.61 -4.66
N VAL A 103 -1.40 -0.01 -3.80
CA VAL A 103 -1.08 0.45 -2.44
C VAL A 103 0.35 0.94 -2.42
N THR A 104 0.61 2.06 -1.74
CA THR A 104 1.97 2.59 -1.51
C THR A 104 2.31 2.47 -0.03
N PHE A 105 3.45 1.86 0.27
CA PHE A 105 3.85 1.57 1.64
C PHE A 105 5.36 1.75 1.85
N GLY A 106 5.75 2.08 3.08
CA GLY A 106 7.14 2.08 3.53
C GLY A 106 7.51 0.72 4.10
N LEU A 107 8.65 0.18 3.69
CA LEU A 107 9.23 -1.06 4.23
C LEU A 107 10.75 -1.03 4.01
N ASP A 108 11.51 -1.34 5.05
CA ASP A 108 12.97 -1.54 4.98
C ASP A 108 13.74 -0.32 4.40
N GLY A 109 13.33 0.89 4.81
CA GLY A 109 13.94 2.15 4.33
C GLY A 109 13.57 2.55 2.89
N TYR A 110 12.65 1.82 2.25
CA TYR A 110 12.20 2.11 0.88
C TYR A 110 10.69 2.32 0.81
N ILE A 111 10.28 3.06 -0.22
CA ILE A 111 8.88 3.16 -0.62
C ILE A 111 8.62 2.13 -1.70
N TRP A 112 7.53 1.39 -1.52
CA TRP A 112 7.12 0.31 -2.40
C TRP A 112 5.70 0.54 -2.89
N HIS A 113 5.44 0.02 -4.08
CA HIS A 113 4.11 -0.01 -4.67
C HIS A 113 3.75 -1.45 -4.98
N VAL A 114 2.51 -1.84 -4.66
CA VAL A 114 1.97 -3.14 -5.06
C VAL A 114 0.64 -2.94 -5.78
N ASN A 115 0.56 -3.46 -7.00
CA ASN A 115 -0.67 -3.40 -7.79
C ASN A 115 -1.74 -4.27 -7.14
N ALA A 116 -2.99 -3.83 -7.23
CA ALA A 116 -4.14 -4.53 -6.70
C ALA A 116 -5.25 -4.60 -7.76
N LEU A 117 -5.95 -5.74 -7.79
CA LEU A 117 -7.25 -5.85 -8.44
C LEU A 117 -8.34 -5.86 -7.38
N LEU A 118 -9.37 -5.05 -7.58
CA LEU A 118 -10.53 -4.94 -6.71
C LEU A 118 -11.78 -5.34 -7.49
N ASP A 119 -12.57 -6.27 -6.95
CA ASP A 119 -13.92 -6.58 -7.44
C ASP A 119 -14.95 -5.95 -6.52
N ARG A 120 -15.61 -4.89 -7.00
CA ARG A 120 -16.61 -4.13 -6.25
C ARG A 120 -17.81 -4.95 -5.82
N ASN A 121 -18.29 -5.83 -6.69
CA ASN A 121 -19.54 -6.56 -6.44
C ASN A 121 -19.32 -7.61 -5.34
N ARG A 122 -18.14 -8.20 -5.32
CA ARG A 122 -17.74 -9.20 -4.32
C ARG A 122 -17.08 -8.59 -3.09
N GLN A 123 -16.70 -7.31 -3.15
CA GLN A 123 -15.93 -6.62 -2.11
C GLN A 123 -14.65 -7.38 -1.74
N VAL A 124 -13.96 -7.92 -2.76
CA VAL A 124 -12.69 -8.64 -2.57
C VAL A 124 -11.60 -7.95 -3.37
N GLY A 125 -10.38 -7.99 -2.84
CA GLY A 125 -9.20 -7.53 -3.54
C GLY A 125 -8.08 -8.57 -3.49
N LYS A 126 -7.11 -8.42 -4.39
CA LYS A 126 -5.87 -9.17 -4.35
C LYS A 126 -4.72 -8.33 -4.89
N PHE A 127 -3.54 -8.52 -4.34
CA PHE A 127 -2.33 -7.97 -4.92
C PHE A 127 -1.89 -8.76 -6.16
N MET A 128 -1.19 -8.07 -7.05
CA MET A 128 -0.84 -8.52 -8.39
C MET A 128 0.66 -8.38 -8.63
N GLY A 129 1.34 -9.52 -8.77
CA GLY A 129 2.76 -9.56 -9.10
C GLY A 129 3.67 -9.08 -7.96
N PRO A 130 4.97 -8.94 -8.22
CA PRO A 130 5.92 -8.39 -7.25
C PRO A 130 5.62 -6.92 -6.99
N CYS A 131 6.07 -6.41 -5.84
CA CYS A 131 6.08 -4.98 -5.61
C CYS A 131 7.11 -4.30 -6.54
N THR A 132 6.91 -3.02 -6.83
CA THR A 132 7.89 -2.20 -7.55
C THR A 132 8.48 -1.18 -6.58
N ARG A 133 9.81 -1.07 -6.60
CA ARG A 133 10.54 -0.10 -5.79
C ARG A 133 10.29 1.32 -6.30
N GLY A 134 9.87 2.21 -5.41
CA GLY A 134 9.81 3.64 -5.65
C GLY A 134 11.16 4.31 -5.36
N GLU A 135 11.14 5.59 -5.00
CA GLU A 135 12.35 6.35 -4.60
C GLU A 135 12.94 5.84 -3.27
N SER A 136 14.27 5.97 -3.10
CA SER A 136 14.91 5.74 -1.80
C SER A 136 14.50 6.84 -0.83
N VAL A 137 14.07 6.47 0.38
CA VAL A 137 13.88 7.42 1.47
C VAL A 137 15.28 7.96 1.79
N THR A 138 15.52 9.26 1.61
CA THR A 138 16.88 9.82 1.78
C THR A 138 17.20 9.98 3.27
N ALA A 139 18.47 10.15 3.63
CA ALA A 139 18.91 10.26 5.02
C ALA A 139 18.31 11.47 5.80
N LYS A 140 17.69 12.44 5.13
CA LYS A 140 16.92 13.53 5.78
C LYS A 140 15.52 13.10 6.22
N ASP A 141 15.02 11.99 5.70
CA ASP A 141 13.68 11.45 5.91
C ASP A 141 13.73 10.20 6.82
N HIS A 142 14.87 9.93 7.48
CA HIS A 142 15.07 8.77 8.36
C HIS A 142 15.05 9.23 9.84
N ASP A 143 13.89 9.23 10.53
CA ASP A 143 13.86 9.24 12.02
C ASP A 143 14.28 7.87 12.55
N GLY A 144 15.56 7.50 12.38
CA GLY A 144 16.18 6.44 13.17
C GLY A 144 15.82 4.99 12.83
N TRP A 145 15.20 4.71 11.68
CA TRP A 145 15.02 3.31 11.24
C TRP A 145 16.34 2.74 10.73
N THR A 146 16.74 1.59 11.27
CA THR A 146 17.97 0.90 10.89
C THR A 146 17.73 0.10 9.63
N ILE A 147 18.54 0.35 8.59
CA ILE A 147 18.63 -0.53 7.42
C ILE A 147 19.23 -1.84 7.90
N VAL A 148 18.49 -2.94 7.83
CA VAL A 148 19.08 -4.27 8.06
C VAL A 148 19.99 -4.55 6.87
N LYS A 149 21.30 -4.62 7.13
CA LYS A 149 22.31 -5.00 6.14
C LYS A 149 22.46 -6.51 6.06
#